data_AF-A0A3R8SXV1-F1
#
_entry.id   AF-A0A3R8SXV1-F1
#
_cell.length_a   1.000
_cell.length_b   1.000
_cell.length_c   1.000
_cell.angle_alpha   90.00
_cell.angle_beta   90.00
_cell.angle_gamma   90.00
#
_symmetry.space_group_name_H-M   'P 1'
#
loop_
_entity.id
_entity.type
_entity.pdbx_description
1 polymer ?
#
loop_
_entity_poly.entity_id
_entity_poly.type
_entity_poly.pdbx_seq_one_letter_code
_entity_poly.pdbx_strand_id
1 'polypeptide(L)'
;MPSTANKIAATNRLQSALAMAGMTNSAGSVSPSVLQHIKSAVQDAIDLIQERDPVKRHTAMIVLALQDSTEIRVSTTTAGEPVEHVWVKDRELFNWAIKKAHWLTRTEQ
;
A
#
# COMPACT_ATOMS: atom_id res chain seq x y z
N MET A 1 -25.17 -10.04 0.45
CA MET A 1 -24.10 -9.91 -0.57
C MET A 1 -24.11 -8.48 -1.10
N PRO A 2 -23.00 -7.72 -1.10
CA PRO A 2 -22.99 -6.40 -1.71
C PRO A 2 -23.08 -6.56 -3.24
N SER A 3 -24.10 -5.93 -3.83
CA SER A 3 -24.34 -5.88 -5.27
C SER A 3 -23.16 -5.26 -6.02
N THR A 4 -22.83 -5.77 -7.21
CA THR A 4 -21.79 -5.26 -8.12
C THR A 4 -21.91 -3.74 -8.36
N ALA A 5 -23.13 -3.19 -8.29
CA ALA A 5 -23.40 -1.76 -8.39
C ALA A 5 -22.82 -0.95 -7.21
N ASN A 6 -22.82 -1.52 -6.00
CA ASN A 6 -22.24 -0.89 -4.81
C ASN A 6 -20.71 -0.88 -4.88
N LYS A 7 -20.13 -1.88 -5.57
CA LYS A 7 -18.69 -2.00 -5.84
C LYS A 7 -18.19 -0.88 -6.76
N ILE A 8 -18.88 -0.66 -7.88
CA ILE A 8 -18.56 0.38 -8.86
C ILE A 8 -18.77 1.79 -8.25
N ALA A 9 -19.77 1.95 -7.39
CA ALA A 9 -20.00 3.21 -6.69
C ALA A 9 -18.86 3.55 -5.71
N ALA A 10 -18.31 2.56 -4.99
CA ALA A 10 -17.20 2.78 -4.06
C ALA A 10 -15.89 3.14 -4.78
N THR A 11 -15.59 2.47 -5.90
CA THR A 11 -14.41 2.78 -6.72
C THR A 11 -14.49 4.17 -7.33
N ASN A 12 -15.67 4.57 -7.83
CA ASN A 12 -15.87 5.89 -8.41
C ASN A 12 -15.70 7.00 -7.36
N ARG A 13 -16.21 6.79 -6.14
CA ARG A 13 -16.04 7.76 -5.04
C ARG A 13 -14.59 7.95 -4.64
N LEU A 14 -13.82 6.87 -4.58
CA LEU A 14 -12.39 6.93 -4.27
C LEU A 14 -11.61 7.62 -5.39
N GLN A 15 -11.90 7.30 -6.65
CA GLN A 15 -11.28 7.97 -7.81
C GLN A 15 -11.62 9.47 -7.85
N SER A 16 -12.85 9.86 -7.53
CA SER A 16 -13.24 11.27 -7.40
C SER A 16 -12.52 11.96 -6.23
N ALA A 17 -12.34 11.28 -5.10
CA ALA A 17 -11.60 11.83 -3.96
C ALA A 17 -10.11 12.08 -4.29
N LEU A 18 -9.49 11.23 -5.10
CA LEU A 18 -8.11 11.45 -5.57
C LEU A 18 -8.01 12.61 -6.57
N ALA A 19 -9.00 12.75 -7.45
CA ALA A 19 -9.08 13.89 -8.35
C ALA A 19 -9.21 15.21 -7.58
N MET A 20 -9.91 15.19 -6.43
CA MET A 20 -10.02 16.35 -5.53
C MET A 20 -8.77 16.56 -4.66
N ALA A 21 -8.09 15.49 -4.23
CA ALA A 21 -6.88 15.55 -3.40
C ALA A 21 -5.62 15.99 -4.19
N GLY A 22 -5.71 16.06 -5.52
CA GLY A 22 -4.67 16.58 -6.42
C GLY A 22 -4.55 18.11 -6.50
N MET A 23 -5.06 18.86 -5.53
CA MET A 23 -4.79 20.29 -5.34
C MET A 23 -3.86 20.38 -4.12
N THR A 24 -2.59 20.79 -4.15
CA THR A 24 -1.95 21.94 -4.79
C THR A 24 -0.42 21.88 -4.56
N ASN A 25 0.39 22.32 -5.53
CA ASN A 25 1.67 22.98 -5.24
C ASN A 25 1.66 24.35 -5.94
N SER A 26 2.53 25.28 -5.54
CA SER A 26 2.52 26.74 -5.81
C SER A 26 2.60 27.22 -7.28
N ALA A 27 2.32 26.34 -8.24
CA ALA A 27 2.01 26.65 -9.65
C ALA A 27 0.74 25.92 -10.17
N GLY A 28 -0.10 25.40 -9.27
CA GLY A 28 -1.44 24.87 -9.56
C GLY A 28 -1.53 23.49 -10.18
N SER A 29 -0.43 22.81 -10.53
CA SER A 29 -0.46 21.47 -11.13
C SER A 29 0.36 20.44 -10.35
N VAL A 30 -0.29 19.32 -10.01
CA VAL A 30 0.38 18.10 -9.55
C VAL A 30 0.98 17.41 -10.76
N SER A 31 2.25 17.01 -10.67
CA SER A 31 2.93 16.30 -11.76
C SER A 31 2.07 15.11 -12.23
N PRO A 32 1.83 14.94 -13.55
CA PRO A 32 1.07 13.81 -14.08
C PRO A 32 1.59 12.45 -13.60
N SER A 33 2.90 12.34 -13.35
CA SER A 33 3.52 11.14 -12.79
C SER A 33 3.04 10.83 -11.36
N VAL A 34 2.86 11.84 -10.52
CA VAL A 34 2.37 11.69 -9.14
C VAL A 34 0.90 11.27 -9.15
N LEU A 35 0.09 11.89 -10.01
CA LEU A 35 -1.32 11.49 -10.17
C LEU A 35 -1.45 10.05 -10.68
N GLN A 36 -0.58 9.63 -11.59
CA GLN A 36 -0.55 8.26 -12.09
C GLN A 36 -0.17 7.26 -11.00
N HIS A 37 0.82 7.59 -10.15
CA HIS A 37 1.18 6.75 -9.00
C HIS A 37 0.04 6.64 -7.99
N ILE A 38 -0.61 7.76 -7.66
CA ILE A 38 -1.77 7.78 -6.76
C ILE A 38 -2.93 6.94 -7.32
N LYS A 39 -3.21 7.08 -8.62
CA LYS A 39 -4.23 6.27 -9.30
C LYS A 39 -3.91 4.78 -9.24
N SER A 40 -2.65 4.40 -9.47
CA SER A 40 -2.20 3.01 -9.37
C SER A 40 -2.39 2.48 -7.97
N ALA A 41 -1.89 3.19 -6.96
CA ALA A 41 -1.99 2.76 -5.56
C ALA A 41 -3.44 2.60 -5.09
N VAL A 42 -4.36 3.46 -5.56
CA VAL A 42 -5.79 3.30 -5.24
C VAL A 42 -6.43 2.17 -6.03
N GLN A 43 -6.04 1.95 -7.28
CA GLN A 43 -6.49 0.77 -8.02
C GLN A 43 -6.05 -0.52 -7.30
N ASP A 44 -4.80 -0.57 -6.84
CA ASP A 44 -4.26 -1.70 -6.07
C ASP A 44 -5.03 -1.90 -4.74
N ALA A 45 -5.35 -0.81 -4.03
CA ALA A 45 -6.15 -0.87 -2.81
C ALA A 45 -7.61 -1.32 -3.07
N ILE A 46 -8.18 -0.89 -4.19
CA ILE A 46 -9.49 -1.37 -4.65
C ILE A 46 -9.41 -2.87 -4.91
N ASP A 47 -8.47 -3.32 -5.73
CA ASP A 47 -8.34 -4.71 -6.12
C ASP A 47 -8.13 -5.61 -4.90
N LEU A 48 -7.38 -5.13 -3.91
CA LEU A 48 -7.24 -5.77 -2.60
C LEU A 48 -8.57 -5.93 -1.86
N ILE A 49 -9.38 -4.86 -1.76
CA ILE A 49 -10.70 -4.92 -1.12
C ILE A 49 -11.63 -5.88 -1.90
N GLN A 50 -11.45 -5.95 -3.21
CA GLN A 50 -12.25 -6.75 -4.12
C GLN A 50 -11.84 -8.23 -4.20
N GLU A 51 -10.66 -8.58 -3.65
CA GLU A 51 -10.11 -9.94 -3.66
C GLU A 51 -11.05 -10.93 -2.95
N ARG A 52 -11.34 -12.03 -3.65
CA ARG A 52 -12.25 -13.08 -3.20
C ARG A 52 -11.55 -14.11 -2.36
N ASP A 53 -10.28 -14.39 -2.67
CA ASP A 53 -9.47 -15.32 -1.90
C ASP A 53 -9.08 -14.68 -0.56
N PRO A 54 -9.57 -15.21 0.57
CA PRO A 54 -9.28 -14.65 1.88
C PRO A 54 -7.77 -14.68 2.19
N VAL A 55 -7.02 -15.67 1.71
CA VAL A 55 -5.58 -15.78 1.95
C VAL A 55 -4.84 -14.69 1.19
N LYS A 56 -5.10 -14.54 -0.12
CA LYS A 56 -4.48 -13.48 -0.93
C LYS A 56 -4.76 -12.09 -0.37
N ARG A 57 -6.02 -11.85 0.05
CA ARG A 57 -6.39 -10.58 0.67
C ARG A 57 -5.63 -10.30 1.96
N HIS A 58 -5.50 -11.30 2.84
CA HIS A 58 -4.74 -11.14 4.08
C HIS A 58 -3.26 -10.92 3.81
N THR A 59 -2.66 -11.69 2.89
CA THR A 59 -1.26 -11.54 2.51
C THR A 59 -0.98 -10.14 1.97
N ALA A 60 -1.81 -9.64 1.05
CA ALA A 60 -1.61 -8.32 0.49
C ALA A 60 -1.84 -7.18 1.52
N MET A 61 -2.76 -7.35 2.48
CA MET A 61 -2.87 -6.42 3.63
C MET A 61 -1.61 -6.39 4.50
N ILE A 62 -0.98 -7.55 4.74
CA ILE A 62 0.26 -7.63 5.50
C ILE A 62 1.39 -6.92 4.75
N VAL A 63 1.49 -7.12 3.44
CA VAL A 63 2.50 -6.46 2.59
C VAL A 63 2.33 -4.94 2.63
N LEU A 64 1.10 -4.43 2.49
CA LEU A 64 0.83 -2.99 2.61
C LEU A 64 1.20 -2.45 3.98
N ALA A 65 0.86 -3.15 5.05
CA ALA A 65 1.22 -2.74 6.40
C ALA A 65 2.75 -2.69 6.60
N LEU A 66 3.51 -3.61 5.99
CA LEU A 66 4.97 -3.57 6.02
C LEU A 66 5.52 -2.37 5.22
N GLN A 67 5.01 -2.12 4.02
CA GLN A 67 5.41 -0.97 3.21
C GLN A 67 5.11 0.37 3.91
N ASP A 68 3.95 0.48 4.57
CA ASP A 68 3.58 1.72 5.24
C ASP A 68 4.25 1.90 6.61
N SER A 69 4.67 0.81 7.25
CA SER A 69 5.40 0.87 8.53
C SER A 69 6.92 0.96 8.38
N THR A 70 7.46 0.81 7.17
CA THR A 70 8.91 0.80 6.91
C THR A 70 9.36 1.82 5.88
N GLU A 71 10.64 2.16 5.92
CA GLU A 71 11.33 3.00 4.96
C GLU A 71 12.66 2.33 4.62
N ILE A 72 12.91 2.06 3.33
CA ILE A 72 14.17 1.48 2.87
C ILE A 72 15.09 2.62 2.42
N ARG A 73 16.27 2.70 3.03
CA ARG A 73 17.32 3.65 2.65
C ARG A 73 18.54 2.88 2.18
N VAL A 74 19.01 3.21 0.98
CA VAL A 74 20.26 2.66 0.44
C VAL A 74 21.38 3.62 0.78
N SER A 75 22.40 3.15 1.48
CA SER A 75 23.62 3.91 1.74
C SER A 75 24.82 3.17 1.16
N THR A 76 25.71 3.90 0.49
CA THR A 76 26.97 3.33 0.01
C THR A 76 27.95 3.27 1.18
N THR A 77 28.49 2.08 1.47
CA THR A 77 29.60 1.97 2.42
C THR A 77 30.89 2.52 1.82
N THR A 78 31.86 2.86 2.67
CA THR A 78 33.22 3.28 2.25
C THR A 78 33.95 2.22 1.40
N ALA A 79 33.50 0.97 1.41
CA ALA A 79 33.98 -0.12 0.56
C ALA A 79 33.31 -0.18 -0.83
N GLY A 80 32.35 0.72 -1.12
CA GLY A 80 31.65 0.79 -2.41
C GLY A 80 30.40 -0.10 -2.52
N GLU A 81 30.14 -0.98 -1.55
CA GLU A 81 28.98 -1.86 -1.55
C GLU A 81 27.70 -1.14 -1.08
N PRO A 82 26.57 -1.27 -1.81
CA PRO A 82 25.29 -0.73 -1.37
C PRO A 82 24.80 -1.52 -0.16
N VAL A 83 24.52 -0.82 0.94
CA VAL A 83 23.89 -1.39 2.12
C VAL A 83 22.47 -0.85 2.23
N GLU A 84 21.50 -1.77 2.24
CA GLU A 84 20.09 -1.44 2.46
C GLU A 84 19.79 -1.42 3.96
N HIS A 85 19.30 -0.28 4.45
CA HIS A 85 18.82 -0.11 5.80
C HIS A 85 17.30 -0.01 5.79
N VAL A 86 16.64 -0.92 6.50
CA VAL A 86 15.19 -0.86 6.73
C VAL A 86 14.93 -0.16 8.05
N TRP A 87 14.30 1.01 7.98
CA TRP A 87 13.87 1.78 9.14
C TRP A 87 12.40 1.50 9.42
N VAL A 88 12.07 1.20 10.66
CA VAL A 88 10.68 1.04 11.09
C VAL A 88 10.16 2.39 11.56
N LYS A 89 9.27 3.02 10.77
CA LYS A 89 8.64 4.31 11.09
C LYS A 89 7.39 4.16 11.96
N ASP A 90 6.69 3.03 11.85
CA ASP A 90 5.55 2.68 12.72
C ASP A 90 5.76 1.31 13.34
N ARG A 91 6.10 1.29 14.63
CA ARG A 91 6.42 0.06 15.35
C ARG A 91 5.20 -0.81 15.61
N GLU A 92 4.02 -0.22 15.82
CA GLU A 92 2.81 -0.98 16.13
C GLU A 92 2.29 -1.70 14.90
N LEU A 93 2.21 -0.97 13.78
CA LEU A 93 1.79 -1.53 12.50
C LEU A 93 2.78 -2.60 12.00
N PHE A 94 4.09 -2.35 12.14
CA PHE A 94 5.12 -3.33 11.81
C PHE A 94 4.96 -4.62 12.63
N ASN A 95 4.83 -4.50 13.95
CA ASN A 95 4.67 -5.65 14.84
C ASN A 95 3.39 -6.44 14.54
N TRP A 96 2.29 -5.74 14.23
CA TRP A 96 1.05 -6.38 13.80
C TRP A 96 1.27 -7.18 12.51
N ALA A 97 1.90 -6.57 11.50
CA ALA A 97 2.12 -7.19 10.19
C ALA A 97 2.99 -8.44 10.29
N ILE A 98 4.11 -8.37 11.02
CA ILE A 98 5.01 -9.51 11.24
C ILE A 98 4.30 -10.64 11.99
N LYS A 99 3.52 -10.34 13.04
CA LYS A 99 2.73 -11.36 13.75
C LYS A 99 1.76 -12.07 12.81
N LYS A 100 1.05 -11.32 11.96
CA LYS A 100 0.12 -11.90 10.97
C LYS A 100 0.82 -12.73 9.92
N ALA A 101 1.99 -12.30 9.43
CA ALA A 101 2.82 -13.07 8.51
C ALA A 101 3.18 -14.43 9.10
N HIS A 102 3.64 -14.48 10.35
CA HIS A 102 3.95 -15.73 11.03
C HIS A 102 2.73 -16.64 11.27
N TRP A 103 1.53 -16.09 11.34
CA TRP A 103 0.32 -16.89 11.49
C TRP A 103 -0.08 -17.55 10.17
N LEU A 104 0.13 -16.88 9.03
CA LEU A 104 -0.09 -17.48 7.70
C LEU A 104 0.82 -18.69 7.45
N THR A 105 2.05 -18.66 7.94
CA THR A 105 3.00 -19.78 7.77
C THR A 105 2.73 -20.96 8.71
N ARG A 106 1.85 -20.81 9.71
CA ARG A 106 1.51 -21.90 10.65
C ARG A 106 0.27 -22.70 10.24
N THR A 107 -0.52 -22.19 9.31
CA THR A 107 -1.75 -22.85 8.82
C THR A 107 -1.49 -23.98 7.81
N GLU A 108 -0.23 -24.33 7.53
CA GLU A 108 0.16 -25.46 6.68
C GLU A 108 0.71 -26.68 7.47
N GLN A 109 0.42 -26.80 8.78
CA GLN A 109 0.77 -27.98 9.59
C GLN A 109 -0.47 -28.70 10.13
#